data_AF-A0A7S2YNW0-F1
#
_entry.id   AF-A0A7S2YNW0-F1
#
_cell.length_a   1.000
_cell.length_b   1.000
_cell.length_c   1.000
_cell.angle_alpha   90.00
_cell.angle_beta   90.00
_cell.angle_gamma   90.00
#
_symmetry.space_group_name_H-M   'P 1'
#
loop_
_entity.id
_entity.type
_entity.pdbx_description
1 polymer ?
#
loop_
_entity_poly.entity_id
_entity_poly.type
_entity_poly.pdbx_seq_one_letter_code
_entity_poly.pdbx_strand_id
1 'polypeptide(L)'
;MTKNRSIIASFLAALVCAAATYRFYVSKKDHNPKLEGGIRFYENFRTQSEDPSAVAAQDVVGRWKDDLPGFWQGQLSAPANLRIIFRFTEKYGQVHAYSLDQGGGLIPATSARYFADMQELWVVFDSVLGVFQGKLLPEQNLIKGVWTQAGRNFDLNLKNGGDVPREFRFLNNKVVTGPSQQLQEMAGFWSGEVGLDNDEKELVIVYLNKVSNDLVEPMVFLPNEHEKNKNFPVGIRNFVLGGGDTVKIVLDDPLDSNNAIFEGKWDREEKTISGLISYDDTDDKDPLVLVWSQNYPASTHVLSIDVAEERRL
;
A
#
# COMPACT_ATOMS: atom_id res chain seq x y z
N MET A 1 16.51 -21.86 12.54
CA MET A 1 16.15 -20.70 11.69
C MET A 1 14.86 -20.04 12.22
N THR A 2 14.99 -18.99 13.03
CA THR A 2 13.86 -18.28 13.70
C THR A 2 13.92 -16.77 13.48
N LYS A 3 14.73 -16.30 12.52
CA LYS A 3 15.07 -14.87 12.36
C LYS A 3 14.02 -14.01 11.62
N ASN A 4 13.15 -14.58 10.78
CA ASN A 4 12.25 -13.77 9.94
C ASN A 4 10.86 -13.52 10.53
N ARG A 5 10.34 -14.39 11.42
CA ARG A 5 9.08 -14.14 12.14
C ARG A 5 9.21 -13.02 13.17
N SER A 6 10.43 -12.70 13.59
CA SER A 6 10.72 -11.60 14.51
C SER A 6 10.57 -10.22 13.86
N ILE A 7 10.76 -10.08 12.54
CA ILE A 7 10.91 -8.74 11.94
C ILE A 7 9.56 -8.04 11.77
N ILE A 8 8.51 -8.75 11.36
CA ILE A 8 7.18 -8.18 11.10
C ILE A 8 6.39 -7.95 12.41
N ALA A 9 6.46 -8.89 13.36
CA ALA A 9 5.86 -8.72 14.68
C ALA A 9 6.59 -7.65 15.52
N SER A 10 7.91 -7.52 15.36
CA SER A 10 8.67 -6.41 15.96
C SER A 10 8.39 -5.08 15.27
N PHE A 11 7.96 -5.05 14.01
CA PHE A 11 7.62 -3.80 13.30
C PHE A 11 6.32 -3.19 13.84
N LEU A 12 5.28 -3.99 14.05
CA LEU A 12 4.02 -3.54 14.66
C LEU A 12 4.16 -3.23 16.15
N ALA A 13 4.90 -4.05 16.91
CA ALA A 13 5.18 -3.76 18.32
C ALA A 13 6.10 -2.54 18.51
N ALA A 14 7.08 -2.32 17.62
CA ALA A 14 7.92 -1.13 17.62
C ALA A 14 7.15 0.13 17.20
N LEU A 15 6.17 0.05 16.29
CA LEU A 15 5.31 1.21 15.97
C LEU A 15 4.44 1.64 17.16
N VAL A 16 3.86 0.67 17.89
CA VAL A 16 3.02 0.94 19.08
C VAL A 16 3.87 1.43 20.26
N CYS A 17 5.05 0.81 20.51
CA CYS A 17 6.00 1.29 21.51
C CYS A 17 6.64 2.63 21.14
N ALA A 18 6.93 2.90 19.86
CA ALA A 18 7.47 4.18 19.42
C ALA A 18 6.44 5.30 19.63
N ALA A 19 5.16 5.10 19.33
CA ALA A 19 4.13 6.12 19.58
C ALA A 19 3.96 6.46 21.08
N ALA A 20 4.02 5.45 21.97
CA ALA A 20 3.92 5.64 23.41
C ALA A 20 5.20 6.21 24.04
N THR A 21 6.37 5.80 23.55
CA THR A 21 7.68 6.27 24.02
C THR A 21 8.01 7.65 23.47
N TYR A 22 7.53 8.01 22.27
CA TYR A 22 7.71 9.34 21.66
C TYR A 22 6.95 10.43 22.42
N ARG A 23 5.74 10.13 22.94
CA ARG A 23 5.06 11.02 23.90
C ARG A 23 5.87 11.27 25.18
N PHE A 24 6.70 10.31 25.60
CA PHE A 24 7.57 10.43 26.77
C PHE A 24 8.95 11.04 26.45
N TYR A 25 9.49 10.83 25.23
CA TYR A 25 10.84 11.26 24.84
C TYR A 25 10.90 12.76 24.51
N VAL A 26 9.85 13.33 23.91
CA VAL A 26 9.75 14.79 23.68
C VAL A 26 9.72 15.58 25.01
N SER A 27 9.43 14.91 26.14
CA SER A 27 9.41 15.54 27.46
C SER A 27 10.81 15.74 28.08
N LYS A 28 11.85 14.99 27.70
CA LYS A 28 13.17 15.11 28.35
C LYS A 28 14.35 14.83 27.40
N LYS A 29 15.22 15.85 27.28
CA LYS A 29 16.60 15.87 26.75
C LYS A 29 16.79 15.79 25.23
N ASP A 30 16.88 16.97 24.63
CA ASP A 30 17.96 17.47 23.77
C ASP A 30 17.37 18.48 22.77
N HIS A 31 17.69 19.76 22.95
CA HIS A 31 17.23 20.87 22.11
C HIS A 31 17.84 20.78 20.71
N ASN A 32 17.10 20.25 19.74
CA ASN A 32 17.41 20.37 18.32
C ASN A 32 16.34 21.22 17.61
N PRO A 33 16.61 22.48 17.25
CA PRO A 33 15.62 23.41 16.70
C PRO A 33 15.08 23.01 15.32
N LYS A 34 15.75 22.10 14.59
CA LYS A 34 15.24 21.58 13.31
C LYS A 34 14.14 20.52 13.48
N LEU A 35 14.12 19.80 14.60
CA LEU A 35 13.04 18.85 14.93
C LEU A 35 11.78 19.59 15.41
N GLU A 36 11.94 20.73 16.08
CA GLU A 36 10.82 21.56 16.49
C GLU A 36 10.07 22.17 15.30
N GLY A 37 10.74 22.50 14.18
CA GLY A 37 10.06 23.04 13.00
C GLY A 37 9.06 22.05 12.38
N GLY A 38 9.45 20.78 12.25
CA GLY A 38 8.58 19.73 11.71
C GLY A 38 7.46 19.31 12.68
N ILE A 39 7.78 19.18 13.98
CA ILE A 39 6.81 18.76 15.02
C ILE A 39 5.84 19.91 15.35
N ARG A 40 6.33 21.15 15.55
CA ARG A 40 5.44 22.30 15.75
C ARG A 40 4.60 22.56 14.52
N PHE A 41 5.08 22.29 13.30
CA PHE A 41 4.19 22.34 12.14
C PHE A 41 3.17 21.20 12.17
N TYR A 42 3.54 19.96 12.48
CA TYR A 42 2.57 18.87 12.58
C TYR A 42 1.50 19.16 13.65
N GLU A 43 1.89 19.69 14.81
CA GLU A 43 0.98 20.11 15.87
C GLU A 43 0.19 21.36 15.51
N ASN A 44 0.79 22.37 14.87
CA ASN A 44 0.09 23.57 14.38
C ASN A 44 -0.88 23.24 13.23
N PHE A 45 -0.52 22.32 12.35
CA PHE A 45 -1.35 21.83 11.25
C PHE A 45 -2.54 21.02 11.80
N ARG A 46 -2.30 20.22 12.84
CA ARG A 46 -3.36 19.50 13.56
C ARG A 46 -4.26 20.43 14.38
N THR A 47 -3.74 21.48 14.98
CA THR A 47 -4.51 22.41 15.84
C THR A 47 -5.22 23.52 15.06
N GLN A 48 -4.71 23.93 13.90
CA GLN A 48 -5.40 24.86 13.00
C GLN A 48 -6.63 24.23 12.31
N SER A 49 -6.91 22.93 12.50
CA SER A 49 -8.13 22.30 12.01
C SER A 49 -9.33 22.42 12.96
N GLU A 50 -9.21 23.11 14.11
CA GLU A 50 -10.28 23.21 15.12
C GLU A 50 -11.08 24.53 15.08
N ASP A 51 -10.69 25.53 14.27
CA ASP A 51 -11.51 26.71 13.98
C ASP A 51 -11.56 27.02 12.47
N PRO A 52 -12.59 26.52 11.75
CA PRO A 52 -12.73 26.73 10.31
C PRO A 52 -13.05 28.18 9.91
N SER A 53 -13.28 29.09 10.86
CA SER A 53 -13.85 30.42 10.58
C SER A 53 -12.81 31.56 10.48
N ALA A 54 -11.56 31.35 10.87
CA ALA A 54 -10.53 32.40 10.92
C ALA A 54 -9.56 32.45 9.72
N VAL A 55 -9.67 31.54 8.75
CA VAL A 55 -8.80 31.50 7.54
C VAL A 55 -9.51 31.98 6.27
N ALA A 56 -10.72 32.53 6.39
CA ALA A 56 -11.49 33.01 5.25
C ALA A 56 -11.04 34.43 4.81
N ALA A 57 -9.82 34.53 4.25
CA ALA A 57 -9.42 35.65 3.40
C ALA A 57 -8.26 35.29 2.46
N GLN A 58 -8.32 34.11 1.83
CA GLN A 58 -7.91 33.86 0.44
C GLN A 58 -8.29 32.41 0.09
N ASP A 59 -9.15 32.24 -0.90
CA ASP A 59 -9.43 30.96 -1.53
C ASP A 59 -8.15 30.20 -1.85
N VAL A 60 -7.89 29.11 -1.14
CA VAL A 60 -7.02 28.03 -1.65
C VAL A 60 -7.81 26.73 -1.54
N VAL A 61 -8.83 26.61 -2.38
CA VAL A 61 -9.04 25.33 -3.06
C VAL A 61 -7.75 25.13 -3.85
N GLY A 62 -6.75 24.52 -3.22
CA GLY A 62 -5.46 24.35 -3.86
C GLY A 62 -5.65 23.56 -5.14
N ARG A 63 -4.86 23.89 -6.15
CA ARG A 63 -4.70 23.05 -7.33
C ARG A 63 -3.29 22.51 -7.30
N TRP A 64 -3.14 21.31 -7.85
CA TRP A 64 -1.81 20.88 -8.23
C TRP A 64 -1.26 21.87 -9.25
N LYS A 65 0.07 21.99 -9.33
CA LYS A 65 0.65 22.47 -10.57
C LYS A 65 0.28 21.47 -11.66
N ASP A 66 -0.08 21.94 -12.87
CA ASP A 66 -0.69 21.11 -13.92
C ASP A 66 0.14 19.86 -14.31
N ASP A 67 1.44 19.86 -14.03
CA ASP A 67 2.40 18.79 -14.30
C ASP A 67 2.75 17.90 -13.09
N LEU A 68 2.16 18.18 -11.92
CA LEU A 68 2.39 17.38 -10.71
C LEU A 68 1.66 16.02 -10.72
N PRO A 69 0.41 15.89 -11.22
CA PRO A 69 -0.25 14.59 -11.31
C PRO A 69 0.62 13.55 -12.05
N GLY A 70 0.60 12.31 -11.57
CA GLY A 70 1.40 11.21 -12.11
C GLY A 70 2.28 10.54 -11.07
N PHE A 71 3.25 9.77 -11.55
CA PHE A 71 4.13 8.94 -10.73
C PHE A 71 5.51 9.57 -10.57
N TRP A 72 5.92 9.72 -9.31
CA TRP A 72 7.17 10.35 -8.91
C TRP A 72 7.96 9.37 -8.07
N GLN A 73 9.17 9.05 -8.51
CA GLN A 73 9.95 7.94 -7.99
C GLN A 73 11.22 8.45 -7.33
N GLY A 74 11.56 7.90 -6.18
CA GLY A 74 12.77 8.24 -5.46
C GLY A 74 13.28 7.09 -4.62
N GLN A 75 14.36 7.36 -3.92
CA GLN A 75 14.97 6.41 -2.99
C GLN A 75 15.20 7.09 -1.66
N LEU A 76 14.73 6.46 -0.58
CA LEU A 76 15.02 6.88 0.78
C LEU A 76 16.44 6.48 1.13
N SER A 77 17.31 7.47 1.27
CA SER A 77 18.70 7.24 1.66
C SER A 77 18.74 6.86 3.15
N ALA A 78 18.97 5.58 3.44
CA ALA A 78 18.92 4.94 4.77
C ALA A 78 17.52 4.75 5.38
N PRO A 79 17.30 3.72 6.24
CA PRO A 79 18.24 2.67 6.64
C PRO A 79 18.40 1.53 5.62
N ALA A 80 17.58 1.46 4.57
CA ALA A 80 17.60 0.32 3.62
C ALA A 80 17.54 0.70 2.13
N ASN A 81 17.79 1.97 1.78
CA ASN A 81 17.75 2.41 0.37
C ASN A 81 16.41 2.05 -0.31
N LEU A 82 15.30 2.32 0.38
CA LEU A 82 13.96 1.93 -0.06
C LEU A 82 13.54 2.74 -1.29
N ARG A 83 13.13 2.06 -2.34
CA ARG A 83 12.52 2.64 -3.54
C ARG A 83 11.08 3.02 -3.22
N ILE A 84 10.75 4.28 -3.42
CA ILE A 84 9.45 4.87 -3.11
C ILE A 84 8.84 5.45 -4.38
N ILE A 85 7.54 5.21 -4.58
CA ILE A 85 6.75 5.86 -5.62
C ILE A 85 5.66 6.69 -4.95
N PHE A 86 5.57 7.96 -5.29
CA PHE A 86 4.41 8.79 -5.01
C PHE A 86 3.53 8.88 -6.25
N ARG A 87 2.24 8.61 -6.11
CA ARG A 87 1.22 8.88 -7.10
C ARG A 87 0.43 10.10 -6.66
N PHE A 88 0.60 11.21 -7.36
CA PHE A 88 -0.25 12.38 -7.25
C PHE A 88 -1.43 12.18 -8.19
N THR A 89 -2.66 12.17 -7.67
CA THR A 89 -3.83 12.01 -8.52
C THR A 89 -4.26 13.35 -9.11
N GLU A 90 -5.17 13.35 -10.08
CA GLU A 90 -5.77 14.59 -10.59
C GLU A 90 -6.57 15.35 -9.52
N LYS A 91 -7.06 14.63 -8.50
CA LYS A 91 -7.77 15.24 -7.38
C LYS A 91 -6.76 15.90 -6.43
N TYR A 92 -6.89 17.21 -6.25
CA TYR A 92 -6.04 17.94 -5.32
C TYR A 92 -6.08 17.38 -3.90
N GLY A 93 -4.91 17.33 -3.26
CA GLY A 93 -4.75 16.82 -1.90
C GLY A 93 -4.72 15.30 -1.79
N GLN A 94 -4.98 14.56 -2.86
CA GLN A 94 -4.90 13.10 -2.86
C GLN A 94 -3.54 12.65 -3.40
N VAL A 95 -2.75 12.06 -2.51
CA VAL A 95 -1.43 11.50 -2.81
C VAL A 95 -1.36 10.10 -2.21
N HIS A 96 -0.77 9.17 -2.94
CA HIS A 96 -0.51 7.82 -2.47
C HIS A 96 0.98 7.53 -2.54
N ALA A 97 1.52 6.82 -1.56
CA ALA A 97 2.89 6.32 -1.57
C ALA A 97 2.90 4.79 -1.66
N TYR A 98 3.92 4.24 -2.32
CA TYR A 98 4.20 2.82 -2.41
C TYR A 98 5.67 2.59 -2.08
N SER A 99 5.96 1.59 -1.26
CA SER A 99 7.33 1.08 -1.09
C SER A 99 7.50 -0.19 -1.90
N LEU A 100 8.36 -0.13 -2.91
CA LEU A 100 8.57 -1.24 -3.84
C LEU A 100 9.25 -2.43 -3.17
N ASP A 101 10.06 -2.16 -2.14
CA ASP A 101 10.85 -3.18 -1.44
C ASP A 101 10.11 -3.76 -0.23
N GLN A 102 8.87 -3.32 0.02
CA GLN A 102 8.03 -3.76 1.14
C GLN A 102 6.67 -4.29 0.66
N GLY A 103 6.64 -4.91 -0.52
CA GLY A 103 5.44 -5.55 -1.08
C GLY A 103 4.48 -4.59 -1.79
N GLY A 104 4.87 -3.34 -2.05
CA GLY A 104 4.11 -2.42 -2.90
C GLY A 104 2.76 -1.97 -2.34
N GLY A 105 2.54 -2.10 -1.04
CA GLY A 105 1.27 -1.71 -0.42
C GLY A 105 1.00 -0.20 -0.53
N LEU A 106 -0.27 0.16 -0.76
CA LEU A 106 -0.72 1.55 -0.83
C LEU A 106 -0.69 2.20 0.55
N ILE A 107 -0.01 3.33 0.65
CA ILE A 107 0.01 4.21 1.83
C ILE A 107 -0.66 5.53 1.44
N PRO A 108 -1.91 5.79 1.86
CA PRO A 108 -2.58 7.04 1.54
C PRO A 108 -1.98 8.19 2.34
N ALA A 109 -1.84 9.36 1.72
CA ALA A 109 -1.61 10.59 2.45
C ALA A 109 -2.89 10.98 3.20
N THR A 110 -2.76 11.36 4.46
CA THR A 110 -3.86 11.96 5.25
C THR A 110 -4.02 13.45 4.96
N SER A 111 -2.95 14.09 4.49
CA SER A 111 -2.97 15.47 4.02
C SER A 111 -1.92 15.67 2.95
N ALA A 112 -2.23 16.46 1.93
CA ALA A 112 -1.26 16.95 0.97
C ALA A 112 -1.60 18.39 0.56
N ARG A 113 -0.57 19.24 0.50
CA ARG A 113 -0.70 20.66 0.17
C ARG A 113 0.46 21.10 -0.70
N TYR A 114 0.12 21.85 -1.75
CA TYR A 114 1.10 22.51 -2.61
C TYR A 114 1.00 24.03 -2.43
N PHE A 115 2.12 24.65 -2.09
CA PHE A 115 2.27 26.09 -1.91
C PHE A 115 2.95 26.66 -3.15
N ALA A 116 2.14 27.20 -4.07
CA ALA A 116 2.58 27.58 -5.41
C ALA A 116 3.61 28.72 -5.44
N ASP A 117 3.50 29.66 -4.51
CA ASP A 117 4.40 30.80 -4.31
C ASP A 117 5.81 30.35 -3.90
N MET A 118 5.90 29.31 -3.06
CA MET A 118 7.17 28.74 -2.58
C MET A 118 7.67 27.57 -3.44
N GLN A 119 6.80 27.04 -4.32
CA GLN A 119 6.99 25.77 -5.04
C GLN A 119 7.23 24.60 -4.06
N GLU A 120 6.56 24.62 -2.92
CA GLU A 120 6.74 23.62 -1.87
C GLU A 120 5.56 22.67 -1.79
N LEU A 121 5.87 21.39 -1.59
CA LEU A 121 4.93 20.31 -1.41
C LEU A 121 5.10 19.71 -0.03
N TRP A 122 3.99 19.55 0.67
CA TRP A 122 3.93 18.98 2.00
C TRP A 122 2.92 17.83 1.97
N VAL A 123 3.35 16.64 2.39
CA VAL A 123 2.52 15.43 2.37
C VAL A 123 2.68 14.68 3.70
N VAL A 124 1.57 14.29 4.32
CA VAL A 124 1.53 13.61 5.61
C VAL A 124 0.95 12.21 5.43
N PHE A 125 1.60 11.21 6.03
CA PHE A 125 1.23 9.79 6.00
C PHE A 125 1.17 9.26 7.44
N ASP A 126 0.05 9.48 8.12
CA ASP A 126 -0.09 9.16 9.55
C ASP A 126 0.07 7.66 9.86
N SER A 127 -0.35 6.78 8.94
CA SER A 127 -0.27 5.31 9.12
C SER A 127 1.15 4.79 9.32
N VAL A 128 2.14 5.55 8.85
CA VAL A 128 3.57 5.24 9.00
C VAL A 128 4.33 6.32 9.76
N LEU A 129 3.62 7.29 10.36
CA LEU A 129 4.20 8.46 11.04
C LEU A 129 5.20 9.20 10.13
N GLY A 130 4.88 9.30 8.84
CA GLY A 130 5.73 9.84 7.80
C GLY A 130 5.29 11.24 7.37
N VAL A 131 6.25 12.12 7.11
CA VAL A 131 6.00 13.44 6.53
C VAL A 131 7.02 13.69 5.42
N PHE A 132 6.56 14.04 4.23
CA PHE A 132 7.39 14.49 3.14
C PHE A 132 7.28 16.01 2.97
N GLN A 133 8.43 16.67 2.89
CA GLN A 133 8.54 18.08 2.52
C GLN A 133 9.48 18.18 1.34
N GLY A 134 9.01 18.75 0.23
CA GLY A 134 9.81 18.83 -0.98
C GLY A 134 9.61 20.14 -1.73
N LYS A 135 10.66 20.60 -2.41
CA LYS A 135 10.61 21.70 -3.36
C LYS A 135 10.48 21.15 -4.77
N LEU A 136 9.43 21.54 -5.47
CA LEU A 136 9.23 21.21 -6.87
C LEU A 136 10.17 22.05 -7.73
N LEU A 137 10.89 21.39 -8.63
CA LEU A 137 11.84 21.97 -9.58
C LEU A 137 11.39 21.56 -10.99
N PRO A 138 10.43 22.28 -11.60
CA PRO A 138 9.77 21.87 -12.84
C PRO A 138 10.75 21.66 -14.00
N GLU A 139 11.71 22.58 -14.15
CA GLU A 139 12.74 22.53 -15.19
C GLU A 139 13.64 21.27 -15.13
N GLN A 140 13.65 20.58 -13.98
CA GLN A 140 14.44 19.38 -13.74
C GLN A 140 13.58 18.12 -13.64
N ASN A 141 12.25 18.26 -13.74
CA ASN A 141 11.29 17.20 -13.53
C ASN A 141 11.52 16.46 -12.19
N LEU A 142 11.80 17.24 -11.14
CA LEU A 142 12.34 16.78 -9.86
C LEU A 142 11.61 17.46 -8.70
N ILE A 143 11.28 16.71 -7.66
CA ILE A 143 10.94 17.23 -6.33
C ILE A 143 12.09 16.88 -5.41
N LYS A 144 12.83 17.89 -4.97
CA LYS A 144 13.93 17.71 -4.01
C LYS A 144 13.36 17.80 -2.60
N GLY A 145 13.45 16.75 -1.81
CA GLY A 145 12.76 16.73 -0.52
C GLY A 145 13.41 15.88 0.57
N VAL A 146 12.75 15.92 1.72
CA VAL A 146 13.11 15.22 2.94
C VAL A 146 11.89 14.46 3.43
N TRP A 147 12.08 13.17 3.70
CA TRP A 147 11.13 12.32 4.40
C TRP A 147 11.50 12.28 5.88
N THR A 148 10.56 12.64 6.74
CA THR A 148 10.69 12.57 8.19
C THR A 148 9.85 11.42 8.71
N GLN A 149 10.44 10.53 9.50
CA GLN A 149 9.72 9.42 10.13
C GLN A 149 10.34 9.07 11.47
N ALA A 150 9.50 8.94 12.50
CA ALA A 150 9.94 8.64 13.88
C ALA A 150 11.09 9.55 14.36
N GLY A 151 11.01 10.85 14.04
CA GLY A 151 12.01 11.86 14.42
C GLY A 151 13.34 11.79 13.65
N ARG A 152 13.43 10.99 12.59
CA ARG A 152 14.60 10.90 11.71
C ARG A 152 14.28 11.48 10.35
N ASN A 153 15.28 12.11 9.73
CA ASN A 153 15.18 12.71 8.41
C ASN A 153 15.99 11.89 7.42
N PHE A 154 15.40 11.66 6.25
CA PHE A 154 15.98 10.93 5.14
C PHE A 154 15.80 11.75 3.88
N ASP A 155 16.85 11.89 3.08
CA ASP A 155 16.70 12.53 1.78
C ASP A 155 15.80 11.67 0.89
N LEU A 156 14.81 12.31 0.27
CA LEU A 156 13.92 11.70 -0.71
C LEU A 156 13.74 12.66 -1.87
N ASN A 157 14.49 12.39 -2.94
CA ASN A 157 14.38 13.14 -4.17
C ASN A 157 13.52 12.33 -5.13
N LEU A 158 12.37 12.91 -5.52
CA LEU A 158 11.42 12.26 -6.39
C LEU A 158 11.59 12.80 -7.81
N LYS A 159 11.92 11.95 -8.78
CA LYS A 159 11.89 12.29 -10.20
C LYS A 159 10.56 11.85 -10.77
N ASN A 160 9.91 12.70 -11.55
CA ASN A 160 8.76 12.25 -12.31
C ASN A 160 9.28 11.25 -13.36
N GLY A 161 8.86 10.01 -13.20
CA GLY A 161 9.16 8.94 -14.13
C GLY A 161 7.85 8.59 -14.80
N GLY A 162 7.64 9.10 -16.02
CA GLY A 162 6.46 8.81 -16.82
C GLY A 162 6.17 7.30 -16.96
N ASP A 163 7.20 6.46 -16.77
CA ASP A 163 7.08 5.01 -16.62
C ASP A 163 7.38 4.56 -15.19
N VAL A 164 6.35 4.05 -14.50
CA VAL A 164 6.49 3.21 -13.29
C VAL A 164 7.39 2.00 -13.62
N PRO A 165 8.27 1.53 -12.70
CA PRO A 165 9.11 0.35 -12.95
C PRO A 165 8.26 -0.81 -13.44
N ARG A 166 8.83 -1.65 -14.32
CA ARG A 166 8.07 -2.67 -15.04
C ARG A 166 7.20 -3.47 -14.09
N GLU A 167 7.80 -3.96 -13.00
CA GLU A 167 7.20 -4.78 -11.95
C GLU A 167 6.03 -4.11 -11.20
N PHE A 168 5.79 -2.81 -11.40
CA PHE A 168 4.69 -2.04 -10.80
C PHE A 168 3.77 -1.39 -11.84
N ARG A 169 3.92 -1.72 -13.14
CA ARG A 169 3.06 -1.16 -14.20
C ARG A 169 1.58 -1.46 -14.00
N PHE A 170 1.24 -2.52 -13.26
CA PHE A 170 -0.13 -2.80 -12.85
C PHE A 170 -0.77 -1.60 -12.10
N LEU A 171 0.02 -0.77 -11.40
CA LEU A 171 -0.47 0.44 -10.71
C LEU A 171 -1.01 1.50 -11.68
N ASN A 172 -0.51 1.58 -12.91
CA ASN A 172 -0.97 2.55 -13.91
C ASN A 172 -2.42 2.30 -14.31
N ASN A 173 -2.78 1.02 -14.40
CA ASN A 173 -4.09 0.56 -14.85
C ASN A 173 -4.93 0.01 -13.70
N LYS A 174 -4.51 0.25 -12.45
CA LYS A 174 -5.24 -0.24 -11.29
C LYS A 174 -6.57 0.48 -11.15
N VAL A 175 -7.66 -0.30 -11.26
CA VAL A 175 -9.03 0.19 -11.13
C VAL A 175 -9.73 -0.60 -10.03
N VAL A 176 -10.39 0.12 -9.12
CA VAL A 176 -11.30 -0.44 -8.12
C VAL A 176 -12.67 0.18 -8.37
N THR A 177 -13.66 -0.64 -8.68
CA THR A 177 -15.02 -0.21 -9.02
C THR A 177 -16.03 -0.91 -8.13
N GLY A 178 -17.01 -0.17 -7.62
CA GLY A 178 -18.12 -0.71 -6.84
C GLY A 178 -18.70 0.33 -5.88
N PRO A 179 -19.86 0.06 -5.26
CA PRO A 179 -20.41 0.97 -4.26
C PRO A 179 -19.47 1.06 -3.05
N SER A 180 -19.04 2.28 -2.68
CA SER A 180 -18.04 2.48 -1.62
C SER A 180 -18.38 1.72 -0.33
N GLN A 181 -19.62 1.83 0.16
CA GLN A 181 -20.04 1.13 1.38
C GLN A 181 -19.85 -0.39 1.28
N GLN A 182 -20.15 -0.99 0.13
CA GLN A 182 -20.02 -2.44 -0.05
C GLN A 182 -18.56 -2.86 -0.13
N LEU A 183 -17.71 -2.08 -0.82
CA LEU A 183 -16.26 -2.32 -0.83
C LEU A 183 -15.70 -2.27 0.61
N GLN A 184 -16.18 -1.34 1.44
CA GLN A 184 -15.78 -1.23 2.85
C GLN A 184 -16.19 -2.47 3.67
N GLU A 185 -17.37 -3.03 3.41
CA GLU A 185 -17.85 -4.27 4.05
C GLU A 185 -16.98 -5.48 3.67
N MET A 186 -16.37 -5.47 2.49
CA MET A 186 -15.46 -6.52 2.05
C MET A 186 -14.04 -6.41 2.63
N ALA A 187 -13.70 -5.33 3.34
CA ALA A 187 -12.35 -5.14 3.87
C ALA A 187 -11.93 -6.30 4.79
N GLY A 188 -10.72 -6.81 4.59
CA GLY A 188 -10.22 -8.00 5.28
C GLY A 188 -9.44 -8.93 4.35
N PHE A 189 -9.05 -10.09 4.88
CA PHE A 189 -8.37 -11.13 4.13
C PHE A 189 -9.39 -12.08 3.53
N TRP A 190 -9.14 -12.54 2.32
CA TRP A 190 -9.94 -13.48 1.58
C TRP A 190 -9.01 -14.56 1.08
N SER A 191 -9.15 -15.79 1.58
CA SER A 191 -8.23 -16.88 1.22
C SER A 191 -8.96 -18.08 0.67
N GLY A 192 -8.36 -18.72 -0.32
CA GLY A 192 -8.86 -19.93 -0.93
C GLY A 192 -7.72 -20.73 -1.55
N GLU A 193 -8.01 -21.97 -1.93
CA GLU A 193 -7.08 -22.80 -2.67
C GLU A 193 -7.58 -22.91 -4.11
N VAL A 194 -6.68 -22.71 -5.08
CA VAL A 194 -6.91 -23.04 -6.48
C VAL A 194 -6.17 -24.32 -6.80
N GLY A 195 -6.83 -25.25 -7.50
CA GLY A 195 -6.19 -26.47 -7.99
C GLY A 195 -5.25 -26.11 -9.13
N LEU A 196 -4.06 -26.69 -9.11
CA LEU A 196 -3.15 -26.79 -10.24
C LEU A 196 -3.18 -28.25 -10.73
N ASP A 197 -2.64 -28.50 -11.93
CA ASP A 197 -2.49 -29.86 -12.45
C ASP A 197 -1.85 -30.80 -11.40
N ASN A 198 -2.32 -32.06 -11.35
CA ASN A 198 -1.79 -33.14 -10.48
C ASN A 198 -2.08 -33.00 -8.96
N ASP A 199 -3.29 -32.55 -8.58
CA ASP A 199 -3.73 -32.43 -7.17
C ASP A 199 -2.92 -31.42 -6.32
N GLU A 200 -1.99 -30.69 -6.92
CA GLU A 200 -1.32 -29.58 -6.26
C GLU A 200 -2.30 -28.43 -6.09
N LYS A 201 -2.24 -27.75 -4.94
CA LYS A 201 -3.10 -26.62 -4.63
C LYS A 201 -2.26 -25.42 -4.25
N GLU A 202 -2.62 -24.27 -4.80
CA GLU A 202 -2.00 -23.01 -4.46
C GLU A 202 -2.92 -22.16 -3.58
N LEU A 203 -2.37 -21.68 -2.46
CA LEU A 203 -3.08 -20.79 -1.56
C LEU A 203 -3.08 -19.38 -2.13
N VAL A 204 -4.26 -18.90 -2.50
CA VAL A 204 -4.51 -17.53 -2.94
C VAL A 204 -5.00 -16.71 -1.77
N ILE A 205 -4.37 -15.56 -1.49
CA ILE A 205 -4.84 -14.61 -0.49
C ILE A 205 -5.07 -13.27 -1.17
N VAL A 206 -6.31 -12.79 -1.19
CA VAL A 206 -6.68 -11.42 -1.55
C VAL A 206 -6.88 -10.64 -0.26
N TYR A 207 -6.20 -9.52 -0.10
CA TYR A 207 -6.40 -8.61 1.01
C TYR A 207 -7.02 -7.32 0.51
N LEU A 208 -8.20 -6.99 1.03
CA LEU A 208 -8.88 -5.74 0.77
C LEU A 208 -8.58 -4.80 1.94
N ASN A 209 -7.60 -3.92 1.74
CA ASN A 209 -7.20 -2.96 2.75
C ASN A 209 -8.18 -1.77 2.76
N LYS A 210 -8.77 -1.47 3.90
CA LYS A 210 -9.53 -0.23 4.09
C LYS A 210 -8.56 0.94 4.24
N VAL A 211 -8.49 1.76 3.21
CA VAL A 211 -7.54 2.89 3.11
C VAL A 211 -8.17 4.17 3.65
N SER A 212 -9.42 4.41 3.30
CA SER A 212 -10.26 5.48 3.83
C SER A 212 -11.73 5.03 3.83
N ASN A 213 -12.66 5.91 4.20
CA ASN A 213 -14.10 5.58 4.15
C ASN A 213 -14.61 5.29 2.73
N ASP A 214 -13.92 5.81 1.71
CA ASP A 214 -14.35 5.72 0.31
C ASP A 214 -13.35 4.93 -0.55
N LEU A 215 -12.25 4.46 0.03
CA LEU A 215 -11.17 3.80 -0.70
C LEU A 215 -10.82 2.47 -0.06
N VAL A 216 -10.86 1.42 -0.88
CA VAL A 216 -10.35 0.10 -0.57
C VAL A 216 -9.25 -0.22 -1.57
N GLU A 217 -8.11 -0.68 -1.08
CA GLU A 217 -7.01 -1.13 -1.90
C GLU A 217 -6.93 -2.66 -1.88
N PRO A 218 -7.17 -3.32 -3.02
CA PRO A 218 -7.00 -4.74 -3.13
C PRO A 218 -5.52 -5.09 -3.33
N MET A 219 -5.03 -6.10 -2.62
CA MET A 219 -3.67 -6.65 -2.74
C MET A 219 -3.78 -8.18 -2.84
N VAL A 220 -2.85 -8.82 -3.54
CA VAL A 220 -2.76 -10.29 -3.60
C VAL A 220 -1.45 -10.72 -3.00
N PHE A 221 -1.52 -11.80 -2.22
CA PHE A 221 -0.37 -12.46 -1.62
C PHE A 221 -0.42 -13.93 -1.99
N LEU A 222 0.72 -14.44 -2.42
CA LEU A 222 0.96 -15.86 -2.59
C LEU A 222 2.11 -16.28 -1.68
N PRO A 223 1.83 -16.91 -0.55
CA PRO A 223 2.86 -17.19 0.45
C PRO A 223 3.92 -18.20 -0.02
N ASN A 224 3.67 -18.93 -1.12
CA ASN A 224 4.53 -20.00 -1.61
C ASN A 224 5.46 -19.60 -2.79
N GLU A 225 5.43 -18.34 -3.25
CA GLU A 225 6.26 -17.86 -4.38
C GLU A 225 7.78 -18.01 -4.19
N HIS A 226 8.24 -18.25 -2.95
CA HIS A 226 9.67 -18.35 -2.68
C HIS A 226 10.33 -19.61 -3.26
N GLU A 227 9.56 -20.60 -3.72
CA GLU A 227 10.10 -21.85 -4.25
C GLU A 227 9.66 -22.11 -5.71
N LYS A 228 10.50 -21.61 -6.63
CA LYS A 228 10.81 -22.18 -7.96
C LYS A 228 9.92 -21.95 -9.18
N ASN A 229 8.72 -21.37 -9.15
CA ASN A 229 8.02 -20.99 -10.39
C ASN A 229 7.34 -19.63 -10.29
N LYS A 230 7.69 -18.73 -11.23
CA LYS A 230 7.42 -17.28 -11.24
C LYS A 230 6.12 -16.90 -11.97
N ASN A 231 5.17 -17.82 -12.12
CA ASN A 231 4.13 -17.66 -13.14
C ASN A 231 2.84 -17.02 -12.64
N PHE A 232 2.74 -16.68 -11.36
CA PHE A 232 1.52 -16.10 -10.83
C PHE A 232 1.60 -14.57 -10.78
N PRO A 233 0.56 -13.87 -11.25
CA PRO A 233 0.52 -12.42 -11.28
C PRO A 233 0.64 -11.76 -9.90
N VAL A 234 1.63 -10.87 -9.77
CA VAL A 234 2.00 -10.20 -8.49
C VAL A 234 1.13 -9.00 -8.13
N GLY A 235 0.10 -8.67 -8.91
CA GLY A 235 -0.72 -7.49 -8.68
C GLY A 235 -2.17 -7.61 -9.14
N ILE A 236 -3.07 -6.93 -8.42
CA ILE A 236 -4.45 -6.70 -8.88
C ILE A 236 -4.46 -5.46 -9.77
N ARG A 237 -4.77 -5.67 -11.06
CA ARG A 237 -5.04 -4.61 -12.02
C ARG A 237 -6.49 -4.14 -11.96
N ASN A 238 -7.45 -5.04 -11.78
CA ASN A 238 -8.85 -4.63 -11.70
C ASN A 238 -9.56 -5.37 -10.57
N PHE A 239 -10.28 -4.65 -9.74
CA PHE A 239 -11.21 -5.19 -8.77
C PHE A 239 -12.57 -4.54 -9.01
N VAL A 240 -13.53 -5.33 -9.49
CA VAL A 240 -14.90 -4.86 -9.76
C VAL A 240 -15.85 -5.60 -8.84
N LEU A 241 -16.57 -4.85 -8.01
CA LEU A 241 -17.79 -5.28 -7.36
C LEU A 241 -18.97 -4.72 -8.16
N GLY A 242 -19.54 -5.57 -9.01
CA GLY A 242 -20.66 -5.22 -9.89
C GLY A 242 -22.00 -5.23 -9.16
N GLY A 243 -23.07 -4.92 -9.90
CA GLY A 243 -24.43 -5.10 -9.40
C GLY A 243 -24.72 -6.57 -9.10
N GLY A 244 -25.52 -6.84 -8.06
CA GLY A 244 -25.95 -8.20 -7.69
C GLY A 244 -24.85 -9.08 -7.10
N ASP A 245 -23.92 -8.48 -6.33
CA ASP A 245 -22.84 -9.17 -5.60
C ASP A 245 -21.84 -9.90 -6.51
N THR A 246 -21.71 -9.48 -7.77
CA THR A 246 -20.72 -10.04 -8.70
C THR A 246 -19.34 -9.45 -8.41
N VAL A 247 -18.32 -10.31 -8.34
CA VAL A 247 -16.93 -9.92 -8.10
C VAL A 247 -16.09 -10.33 -9.29
N LYS A 248 -15.30 -9.41 -9.82
CA LYS A 248 -14.28 -9.69 -10.83
C LYS A 248 -12.92 -9.18 -10.35
N ILE A 249 -11.94 -10.06 -10.32
CA ILE A 249 -10.56 -9.75 -9.98
C ILE A 249 -9.70 -10.08 -11.19
N VAL A 250 -9.02 -9.07 -11.73
CA VAL A 250 -8.06 -9.22 -12.82
C VAL A 250 -6.68 -9.07 -12.22
N LEU A 251 -5.94 -10.17 -12.23
CA LEU A 251 -4.56 -10.27 -11.81
C LEU A 251 -3.66 -10.10 -13.03
N ASP A 252 -2.61 -9.29 -12.86
CA ASP A 252 -1.68 -8.93 -13.93
C ASP A 252 -0.26 -9.26 -13.48
N ASP A 253 0.45 -10.04 -14.29
CA ASP A 253 1.88 -10.22 -14.12
C ASP A 253 2.55 -9.16 -15.00
N PRO A 254 3.18 -8.12 -14.43
CA PRO A 254 3.90 -7.16 -15.25
C PRO A 254 5.15 -7.72 -15.95
N LEU A 255 5.63 -8.90 -15.53
CA LEU A 255 6.84 -9.53 -16.06
C LEU A 255 6.56 -10.56 -17.14
N ASP A 256 5.36 -11.13 -17.16
CA ASP A 256 4.93 -12.13 -18.14
C ASP A 256 3.59 -11.74 -18.78
N SER A 257 3.18 -12.38 -19.86
CA SER A 257 1.82 -12.19 -20.40
C SER A 257 0.75 -12.90 -19.57
N ASN A 258 1.14 -13.60 -18.51
CA ASN A 258 0.26 -14.43 -17.69
C ASN A 258 -0.73 -13.56 -16.92
N ASN A 259 -1.96 -13.52 -17.41
CA ASN A 259 -3.06 -12.83 -16.74
C ASN A 259 -3.97 -13.88 -16.12
N ALA A 260 -4.46 -13.62 -14.91
CA ALA A 260 -5.51 -14.44 -14.32
C ALA A 260 -6.77 -13.61 -14.08
N ILE A 261 -7.92 -14.19 -14.39
CA ILE A 261 -9.22 -13.54 -14.18
C ILE A 261 -10.06 -14.42 -13.29
N PHE A 262 -10.38 -13.92 -12.10
CA PHE A 262 -11.37 -14.54 -11.22
C PHE A 262 -12.71 -13.83 -11.34
N GLU A 263 -13.77 -14.58 -11.65
CA GLU A 263 -15.14 -14.12 -11.71
C GLU A 263 -15.99 -14.96 -10.76
N GLY A 264 -16.61 -14.29 -9.78
CA GLY A 264 -17.37 -14.96 -8.74
C GLY A 264 -18.56 -14.16 -8.22
N LYS A 265 -19.22 -14.74 -7.23
CA LYS A 265 -20.34 -14.14 -6.51
C LYS A 265 -20.01 -14.06 -5.03
N TRP A 266 -20.18 -12.87 -4.46
CA TRP A 266 -20.02 -12.61 -3.04
C TRP A 266 -21.29 -13.02 -2.28
N ASP A 267 -21.14 -14.01 -1.40
CA ASP A 267 -22.14 -14.32 -0.39
C ASP A 267 -21.79 -13.54 0.89
N ARG A 268 -22.65 -12.59 1.25
CA ARG A 268 -22.44 -11.70 2.39
C ARG A 268 -22.66 -12.39 3.73
N GLU A 269 -23.59 -13.34 3.76
CA GLU A 269 -23.97 -14.05 4.98
C GLU A 269 -22.90 -15.06 5.35
N GLU A 270 -22.49 -15.87 4.37
CA GLU A 270 -21.43 -16.88 4.54
C GLU A 270 -20.03 -16.26 4.50
N LYS A 271 -19.92 -14.98 4.11
CA LYS A 271 -18.65 -14.27 3.89
C LYS A 271 -17.70 -15.05 2.98
N THR A 272 -18.23 -15.51 1.86
CA THR A 272 -17.47 -16.22 0.82
C THR A 272 -17.58 -15.52 -0.51
N ILE A 273 -16.59 -15.69 -1.38
CA ILE A 273 -16.68 -15.36 -2.80
C ILE A 273 -16.40 -16.63 -3.57
N SER A 274 -17.42 -17.18 -4.22
CA SER A 274 -17.30 -18.43 -4.97
C SER A 274 -17.38 -18.14 -6.47
N GLY A 275 -16.46 -18.71 -7.24
CA GLY A 275 -16.35 -18.40 -8.65
C GLY A 275 -15.41 -19.32 -9.42
N LEU A 276 -15.04 -18.85 -10.60
CA LEU A 276 -14.09 -19.50 -11.49
C LEU A 276 -12.91 -18.57 -11.72
N ILE A 277 -11.69 -19.13 -11.69
CA ILE A 277 -10.47 -18.45 -12.13
C ILE A 277 -10.00 -19.06 -13.44
N SER A 278 -9.61 -18.22 -14.40
CA SER A 278 -9.01 -18.62 -15.68
C SER A 278 -7.63 -18.01 -15.83
N TYR A 279 -6.71 -18.74 -16.47
CA TYR A 279 -5.35 -18.29 -16.76
C TYR A 279 -5.17 -18.12 -18.26
N ASP A 280 -4.73 -16.93 -18.68
CA ASP A 280 -4.60 -16.55 -20.08
C ASP A 280 -5.90 -16.76 -20.88
N ASP A 281 -5.92 -16.50 -22.19
CA ASP A 281 -7.11 -16.72 -23.04
C ASP A 281 -7.43 -18.23 -23.23
N THR A 282 -7.18 -19.06 -22.22
CA THR A 282 -7.57 -20.46 -22.20
C THR A 282 -9.05 -20.58 -21.80
N ASP A 283 -9.71 -21.61 -22.33
CA ASP A 283 -11.07 -21.95 -21.92
C ASP A 283 -11.11 -22.69 -20.57
N ASP A 284 -9.94 -23.02 -20.01
CA ASP A 284 -9.79 -23.75 -18.76
C ASP A 284 -10.11 -22.84 -17.57
N LYS A 285 -10.95 -23.35 -16.67
CA LYS A 285 -11.48 -22.61 -15.53
C LYS A 285 -11.48 -23.48 -14.29
N ASP A 286 -10.78 -23.02 -13.27
CA ASP A 286 -10.71 -23.70 -11.99
C ASP A 286 -11.69 -23.08 -10.99
N PRO A 287 -12.39 -23.91 -10.19
CA PRO A 287 -13.20 -23.40 -9.10
C PRO A 287 -12.30 -22.77 -8.03
N LEU A 288 -12.68 -21.58 -7.57
CA LEU A 288 -12.03 -20.89 -6.46
C LEU A 288 -13.09 -20.38 -5.49
N VAL A 289 -12.93 -20.72 -4.22
CA VAL A 289 -13.74 -20.21 -3.12
C VAL A 289 -12.85 -19.44 -2.17
N LEU A 290 -13.06 -18.13 -2.10
CA LEU A 290 -12.37 -17.26 -1.17
C LEU A 290 -13.22 -17.09 0.09
N VAL A 291 -12.64 -17.35 1.26
CA VAL A 291 -13.29 -17.22 2.57
C VAL A 291 -12.72 -16.01 3.29
N TRP A 292 -13.59 -15.16 3.84
CA TRP A 292 -13.18 -13.97 4.57
C TRP A 292 -12.63 -14.28 5.96
N SER A 293 -11.59 -13.54 6.36
CA SER A 293 -11.09 -13.49 7.73
C SER A 293 -10.62 -12.10 8.13
N GLN A 294 -10.79 -11.77 9.41
CA GLN A 294 -10.27 -10.53 9.98
C GLN A 294 -8.73 -10.54 10.08
N ASN A 295 -8.17 -11.72 10.31
CA ASN A 295 -6.74 -11.92 10.51
C ASN A 295 -6.13 -12.56 9.28
N TYR A 296 -4.83 -12.32 9.06
CA TYR A 296 -4.06 -13.04 8.05
C TYR A 296 -4.25 -14.55 8.27
N PRO A 297 -4.62 -15.32 7.23
CA PRO A 297 -4.86 -16.75 7.40
C PRO A 297 -3.58 -17.40 7.92
N ALA A 298 -3.69 -18.17 9.00
CA ALA A 298 -2.58 -19.00 9.42
C ALA A 298 -2.29 -19.96 8.27
N SER A 299 -1.10 -19.88 7.67
CA SER A 299 -0.71 -20.83 6.63
C SER A 299 -0.80 -22.23 7.24
N THR A 300 -1.85 -22.98 6.91
CA THR A 300 -2.04 -24.36 7.38
C THR A 300 -0.95 -25.28 6.85
N HIS A 301 -0.23 -24.84 5.80
CA HIS A 301 1.02 -25.41 5.32
C HIS A 301 2.25 -24.64 5.85
N VAL A 302 2.40 -24.49 7.17
CA VAL A 302 3.76 -24.48 7.70
C VAL A 302 4.22 -25.92 7.57
N LEU A 303 5.08 -26.18 6.58
CA LEU A 303 5.88 -27.40 6.50
C LEU A 303 6.26 -27.82 7.93
N SER A 304 5.65 -28.88 8.41
CA SER A 304 6.26 -29.69 9.46
C SER A 304 7.51 -30.27 8.82
N ILE A 305 8.58 -29.48 8.76
CA ILE A 305 9.92 -30.04 8.68
C ILE A 305 10.02 -30.87 9.94
N ASP A 306 9.88 -32.18 9.78
CA ASP A 306 10.19 -33.14 10.82
C ASP A 306 11.64 -32.88 11.25
N VAL A 307 11.81 -32.21 12.39
CA VAL A 307 13.11 -32.05 13.08
C VAL A 307 13.55 -33.40 13.68
N ALA A 308 13.00 -34.52 13.21
CA ALA A 308 13.25 -35.86 13.70
C ALA A 308 14.39 -36.59 12.96
N GLU A 309 14.85 -36.14 11.79
CA GLU A 309 15.87 -36.88 11.02
C GLU A 309 17.33 -36.41 11.21
N GLU A 310 17.58 -35.29 11.90
CA GLU A 310 18.95 -34.83 12.17
C GLU A 310 19.60 -35.46 13.43
N ARG A 311 19.00 -36.53 13.99
CA ARG A 311 19.58 -37.33 15.09
C ARG A 311 20.09 -38.71 14.65
N ARG A 312 20.40 -38.89 13.36
CA ARG A 312 20.95 -40.13 12.82
C ARG A 312 22.28 -40.01 12.06
N LEU A 313 23.05 -38.93 12.28
CA LEU A 313 24.46 -38.85 11.87
C LEU A 313 25.33 -38.38 13.03
#